data_AF-A0A519YAY6-F1
#
_entry.id   AF-A0A519YAY6-F1
#
_cell.length_a   1.000
_cell.length_b   1.000
_cell.length_c   1.000
_cell.angle_alpha   90.00
_cell.angle_beta   90.00
_cell.angle_gamma   90.00
#
_symmetry.space_group_name_H-M   'P 1'
#
loop_
_entity.id
_entity.type
_entity.pdbx_description
1 polymer ?
#
loop_
_entity_poly.entity_id
_entity_poly.type
_entity_poly.pdbx_seq_one_letter_code
_entity_poly.pdbx_strand_id
1 'polypeptide(L)' 'ALQAGYFILAIRAAGLAAGPMAGFDPAGMDTEFFSGTTWRSILVVNIGHPGENPWFERLPRLDTSETMHWA' A
#
# COMPACT_ATOMS: atom_id res chain seq x y z
N ALA A 1 -0.72 4.62 -9.64
CA ALA A 1 -1.43 4.79 -8.34
C ALA A 1 -2.75 4.00 -8.29
N LEU A 2 -3.68 4.18 -9.25
CA LEU A 2 -5.00 3.57 -9.21
C LEU A 2 -5.00 2.03 -9.06
N GLN A 3 -4.12 1.33 -9.79
CA GLN A 3 -3.99 -0.13 -9.71
C GLN A 3 -3.59 -0.63 -8.30
N ALA A 4 -2.70 0.08 -7.60
CA ALA A 4 -2.34 -0.26 -6.23
C ALA A 4 -3.54 -0.12 -5.27
N GLY A 5 -4.39 0.89 -5.48
CA GLY A 5 -5.65 1.03 -4.75
C GLY A 5 -6.58 -0.16 -4.95
N TYR A 6 -6.80 -0.58 -6.20
CA TYR A 6 -7.60 -1.78 -6.51
C TYR A 6 -7.01 -3.05 -5.92
N PHE A 7 -5.68 -3.20 -5.95
CA PHE A 7 -4.99 -4.35 -5.36
C PHE A 7 -5.25 -4.45 -3.85
N ILE A 8 -5.14 -3.35 -3.11
CA ILE A 8 -5.44 -3.30 -1.67
C ILE A 8 -6.91 -3.66 -1.40
N LEU A 9 -7.84 -3.17 -2.22
CA LEU A 9 -9.27 -3.51 -2.09
C LEU A 9 -9.52 -5.00 -2.36
N ALA A 10 -8.89 -5.57 -3.38
CA ALA A 10 -9.03 -6.99 -3.72
C ALA A 10 -8.52 -7.91 -2.60
N ILE A 11 -7.36 -7.60 -2.01
CA ILE A 11 -6.83 -8.36 -0.86
C ILE A 11 -7.84 -8.35 0.31
N ARG A 12 -8.40 -7.18 0.62
CA ARG A 12 -9.40 -7.05 1.69
C ARG A 12 -10.70 -7.78 1.37
N ALA A 13 -11.15 -7.73 0.12
CA ALA A 13 -12.33 -8.48 -0.34
C ALA A 13 -12.12 -10.00 -0.24
N ALA A 14 -10.87 -10.47 -0.39
CA ALA A 14 -10.49 -11.86 -0.18
C ALA A 14 -10.37 -12.25 1.32
N GLY A 15 -10.70 -11.35 2.26
CA GLY A 15 -10.68 -11.62 3.70
C GLY A 15 -9.30 -11.50 4.36
N LEU A 16 -8.32 -10.91 3.67
CA LEU A 16 -6.95 -10.74 4.17
C LEU A 16 -6.68 -9.28 4.55
N ALA A 17 -5.76 -9.09 5.50
CA ALA A 17 -5.21 -7.77 5.78
C ALA A 17 -4.17 -7.38 4.73
N ALA A 18 -4.12 -6.09 4.40
CA ALA A 18 -3.15 -5.50 3.48
C ALA A 18 -2.42 -4.36 4.18
N GLY A 19 -1.10 -4.48 4.31
CA GLY A 19 -0.19 -3.47 4.86
C GLY A 19 0.69 -2.85 3.77
N PRO A 20 0.22 -1.80 3.07
CA PRO A 20 0.99 -1.12 2.02
C PRO A 20 2.08 -0.23 2.62
N MET A 21 3.31 -0.35 2.13
CA MET A 21 4.49 0.38 2.62
C MET A 21 5.28 0.99 1.47
N ALA A 22 5.58 2.29 1.57
CA ALA A 22 6.45 3.01 0.64
C ALA A 22 7.86 3.26 1.19
N GLY A 23 8.10 2.97 2.47
CA GLY A 23 9.40 3.15 3.14
C GLY A 23 10.33 1.95 2.97
N PHE A 24 10.61 1.54 1.74
CA PHE A 24 11.54 0.45 1.39
C PHE A 24 12.65 0.98 0.48
N ASP A 25 13.68 0.16 0.19
CA ASP A 25 14.71 0.45 -0.82
C ASP A 25 14.25 -0.01 -2.21
N PRO A 26 13.80 0.88 -3.11
CA PRO A 26 13.29 0.48 -4.42
C PRO A 26 14.41 0.02 -5.36
N ALA A 27 15.60 0.61 -5.27
CA ALA A 27 16.72 0.24 -6.12
C ALA A 27 17.23 -1.17 -5.78
N GLY A 28 17.31 -1.49 -4.49
CA GLY A 28 17.62 -2.83 -4.00
C GLY A 28 16.59 -3.85 -4.47
N MET A 29 15.29 -3.57 -4.30
CA MET A 29 14.22 -4.47 -4.75
C MET A 29 14.21 -4.69 -6.26
N ASP A 30 14.35 -3.63 -7.04
CA ASP A 30 14.37 -3.73 -8.50
C ASP A 30 15.57 -4.55 -8.99
N THR A 31 16.72 -4.38 -8.36
CA THR A 31 17.93 -5.14 -8.69
C THR A 31 17.77 -6.62 -8.35
N GLU A 32 17.27 -6.93 -7.16
CA GLU A 32 17.14 -8.31 -6.69
C GLU A 32 16.06 -9.08 -7.46
N PHE A 33 14.88 -8.48 -7.65
CA PHE A 33 13.69 -9.21 -8.13
C PHE A 33 13.29 -8.92 -9.56
N PHE A 34 13.74 -7.79 -10.13
CA PHE A 34 13.27 -7.32 -11.44
C PHE A 34 14.40 -6.98 -12.41
N SER A 35 15.62 -7.51 -12.17
CA SER A 35 16.76 -7.31 -13.07
C SER A 35 16.47 -7.80 -14.49
N GLY A 36 16.94 -7.05 -15.49
CA GLY A 36 16.68 -7.34 -16.90
C GLY A 36 15.26 -7.01 -17.39
N THR A 37 14.40 -6.44 -16.53
CA THR A 37 13.07 -5.97 -16.91
C THR A 37 12.99 -4.44 -16.90
N THR A 38 11.84 -3.90 -17.33
CA THR A 38 11.51 -2.47 -17.21
C THR A 38 10.66 -2.15 -15.98
N TRP A 39 10.43 -3.13 -15.11
CA TRP A 39 9.53 -2.98 -13.98
C TRP A 39 10.19 -2.19 -12.85
N ARG A 40 9.37 -1.44 -12.12
CA ARG A 40 9.78 -0.61 -10.98
C ARG A 40 8.85 -0.87 -9.80
N SER A 41 9.45 -1.10 -8.65
CA SER A 41 8.74 -1.31 -7.40
C SER A 41 8.18 0.02 -6.89
N ILE A 42 6.86 0.08 -6.70
CA ILE A 42 6.17 1.28 -6.18
C ILE A 42 5.58 1.08 -4.78
N LEU A 43 5.51 -0.16 -4.31
CA LEU A 43 4.89 -0.53 -3.04
C LEU A 43 5.35 -1.92 -2.62
N VAL A 44 5.61 -2.10 -1.34
CA VAL A 44 5.67 -3.43 -0.70
C VAL A 44 4.37 -3.62 0.08
N VAL A 45 3.72 -4.78 -0.05
CA VAL A 45 2.46 -5.06 0.64
C VAL A 45 2.59 -6.33 1.45
N ASN A 46 2.53 -6.20 2.77
CA ASN A 46 2.37 -7.35 3.66
C ASN A 46 0.92 -7.84 3.59
N ILE A 47 0.72 -9.14 3.35
CA ILE A 47 -0.60 -9.76 3.17
C ILE A 47 -0.73 -10.94 4.13
N GLY A 48 -1.85 -11.04 4.84
CA GLY A 48 -2.11 -12.21 5.69
C GLY A 48 -3.19 -11.99 6.72
N HIS A 49 -3.19 -12.86 7.73
CA HIS A 49 -4.06 -12.71 8.90
C HIS A 49 -3.37 -11.83 9.95
N PRO A 50 -4.09 -10.84 10.51
CA PRO A 50 -3.56 -10.04 11.60
C PRO A 50 -3.23 -10.92 12.82
N GLY A 51 -2.22 -10.52 13.61
CA GLY A 51 -1.94 -11.14 14.91
C GLY A 51 -3.03 -10.85 15.95
N GLU A 52 -2.78 -11.16 17.22
CA GLU A 52 -3.78 -11.02 18.30
C GLU A 52 -4.16 -9.55 18.57
N ASN A 53 -3.19 -8.63 18.57
CA ASN A 53 -3.42 -7.19 18.86
C ASN A 53 -2.72 -6.23 17.85
N PRO A 54 -3.03 -6.28 16.55
CA PRO A 54 -2.32 -5.54 15.50
C PRO A 54 -2.96 -4.19 15.16
N TRP A 55 -3.84 -3.70 16.03
CA TRP A 55 -4.69 -2.54 15.77
C TRP A 55 -4.30 -1.35 16.64
N PHE A 56 -4.46 -0.16 16.06
CA PHE A 56 -4.35 1.12 16.74
C PHE A 56 -5.46 2.03 16.21
N GLU A 57 -5.69 3.16 16.88
CA GLU A 57 -6.69 4.13 16.43
C GLU A 57 -6.39 4.62 15.01
N ARG A 58 -7.45 4.96 14.29
CA ARG A 58 -7.31 5.46 12.92
C ARG A 58 -6.47 6.74 12.93
N LEU A 59 -5.42 6.78 12.10
CA LEU A 59 -4.59 7.97 11.93
C LEU A 59 -5.43 9.19 11.49
N PRO A 60 -5.01 10.41 11.86
CA PRO A 60 -5.68 11.65 11.46
C PRO A 60 -5.95 11.70 9.95
N ARG A 61 -7.13 12.20 9.58
CA ARG A 61 -7.49 12.50 8.20
C ARG A 61 -7.63 14.01 8.07
N LEU A 62 -7.14 14.54 6.96
CA LEU A 62 -7.31 15.95 6.61
C LEU A 62 -8.79 16.29 6.51
N ASP A 63 -9.13 17.55 6.81
CA ASP A 63 -10.51 18.01 6.70
C ASP A 63 -10.95 18.08 5.23
N THR A 64 -12.27 18.06 5.00
CA THR A 64 -12.82 18.19 3.64
C THR A 64 -12.43 19.52 3.00
N SER A 65 -12.37 20.61 3.77
CA SER A 65 -11.93 21.93 3.31
C SER A 65 -10.48 21.98 2.81
N GLU A 66 -9.65 21.04 3.25
CA GLU A 66 -8.23 20.93 2.84
C GLU A 66 -8.02 19.96 1.67
N THR A 67 -9.02 19.15 1.34
CA THR A 67 -8.90 18.04 0.37
C THR A 67 -9.82 18.16 -0.83
N MET A 68 -10.81 19.06 -0.79
CA MET A 68 -11.76 19.29 -1.86
C MET A 68 -11.78 20.77 -2.28
N HIS A 69 -11.44 21.04 -3.53
CA HIS A 69 -11.61 22.35 -4.16
C HIS A 69 -12.57 22.21 -5.34
N TRP A 70 -13.54 23.11 -5.43
CA TRP A 70 -14.42 23.22 -6.59
C TRP A 70 -13.71 24.01 -7.69
N ALA A 71 -13.88 23.56 -8.94
CA ALA A 71 -13.37 24.24 -10.12
C ALA A 71 -14.22 25.46 -10.48
#